data_AF-A0A7S2F474-F1
#
_entry.id   AF-A0A7S2F474-F1
#
_cell.length_a   1.000
_cell.length_b   1.000
_cell.length_c   1.000
_cell.angle_alpha   90.00
_cell.angle_beta   90.00
_cell.angle_gamma   90.00
#
_symmetry.space_group_name_H-M   'P 1'
#
loop_
_entity.id
_entity.type
_entity.pdbx_description
1 polymer ?
#
loop_
_entity_poly.entity_id
_entity_poly.type
_entity_poly.pdbx_seq_one_letter_code
_entity_poly.pdbx_strand_id
1 'polypeptide(L)'
;VGGEVGGVKWKQCESLRDDMLIEKLPEEVHQLAMAEGRDAGMFMKMAYPVYKTHLIWPWVSICVQNPGEDTEKCAKVRGIQATGRPVVFDSSHGSMPFGMIMGQKAWEAHYSDFFYEKVLHQHSTNVDEFLGNMTDYECKAGCNSTTK
;
A
#
# COMPACT_ATOMS: atom_id res chain seq x y z
N VAL A 1 1.91 15.58 -23.73
CA VAL A 1 1.41 16.91 -24.19
C VAL A 1 0.95 17.73 -22.99
N GLY A 2 1.47 18.94 -22.80
CA GLY A 2 1.07 19.84 -21.71
C GLY A 2 0.18 20.98 -22.22
N GLY A 3 -0.69 21.50 -21.36
CA GLY A 3 -1.55 22.64 -21.65
C GLY A 3 -1.45 23.70 -20.56
N GLU A 4 -1.83 24.93 -20.89
CA GLU A 4 -1.88 26.07 -19.97
C GLU A 4 -3.17 26.84 -20.17
N VAL A 5 -3.95 27.01 -19.10
CA VAL A 5 -5.15 27.87 -19.07
C VAL A 5 -5.18 28.59 -17.72
N GLY A 6 -5.26 29.92 -17.76
CA GLY A 6 -5.39 30.74 -16.54
C GLY A 6 -4.20 30.67 -15.58
N GLY A 7 -2.98 30.40 -16.08
CA GLY A 7 -1.77 30.28 -15.25
C GLY A 7 -1.58 28.92 -14.58
N VAL A 8 -2.50 27.98 -14.78
CA VAL A 8 -2.32 26.57 -14.37
C VAL A 8 -1.62 25.83 -15.50
N LYS A 9 -0.49 25.19 -15.17
CA LYS A 9 0.28 24.33 -16.09
C LYS A 9 0.08 22.88 -15.70
N TRP A 10 -0.25 22.04 -16.67
CA TRP A 10 -0.30 20.59 -16.48
C TRP A 10 0.53 19.90 -17.56
N LYS A 11 1.08 18.74 -17.20
CA LYS A 11 1.76 17.83 -18.10
C LYS A 11 1.10 16.46 -17.96
N GLN A 12 0.81 15.82 -19.08
CA GLN A 12 0.48 14.41 -19.09
C GLN A 12 1.74 13.60 -18.80
N CYS A 13 1.70 12.71 -17.81
CA CYS A 13 2.83 11.83 -17.51
C CYS A 13 3.06 10.83 -18.67
N GLU A 14 4.32 10.64 -19.03
CA GLU A 14 4.76 9.73 -20.09
C GLU A 14 5.57 8.59 -19.46
N SER A 15 5.06 7.35 -19.50
CA SER A 15 5.67 6.20 -18.80
C SER A 15 7.11 5.88 -19.20
N LEU A 16 7.55 6.26 -20.40
CA LEU A 16 8.93 6.05 -20.85
C LEU A 16 9.90 7.18 -20.45
N ARG A 17 9.40 8.26 -19.83
CA ARG A 17 10.18 9.46 -19.51
C ARG A 17 10.05 9.90 -18.06
N ASP A 18 8.90 9.66 -17.46
CA ASP A 18 8.58 10.03 -16.10
C ASP A 18 8.74 8.81 -15.20
N ASP A 19 9.35 9.02 -14.03
CA ASP A 19 9.41 8.00 -12.98
C ASP A 19 8.02 7.84 -12.35
N MET A 20 7.33 6.76 -12.70
CA MET A 20 5.94 6.54 -12.31
C MET A 20 5.87 5.67 -11.06
N LEU A 21 5.15 6.13 -10.03
CA LEU A 21 4.96 5.37 -8.78
C LEU A 21 4.37 3.97 -9.01
N ILE A 22 3.52 3.79 -10.03
CA ILE A 22 2.86 2.52 -10.35
C ILE A 22 3.84 1.45 -10.87
N GLU A 23 5.02 1.85 -11.34
CA GLU A 23 6.04 0.96 -11.89
C GLU A 23 7.05 0.50 -10.83
N LYS A 24 7.09 1.20 -9.69
CA LYS A 24 7.94 0.82 -8.56
C LYS A 24 7.41 -0.44 -7.89
N LEU A 25 8.29 -1.15 -7.19
CA LEU A 25 7.91 -2.21 -6.26
C LEU A 25 7.41 -1.60 -4.95
N PRO A 26 6.59 -2.33 -4.16
CA PRO A 26 6.09 -1.86 -2.88
C PRO A 26 7.20 -1.42 -1.92
N GLU A 27 8.29 -2.17 -1.86
CA GLU A 27 9.45 -1.86 -1.04
C GLU A 27 10.13 -0.55 -1.50
N GLU A 28 10.19 -0.30 -2.81
CA GLU A 28 10.73 0.94 -3.37
C GLU A 28 9.82 2.15 -3.09
N VAL A 29 8.50 1.95 -3.15
CA VAL A 29 7.51 2.99 -2.77
C VAL A 29 7.63 3.35 -1.29
N HIS A 30 7.83 2.36 -0.42
CA HIS A 30 8.08 2.58 1.01
C HIS A 30 9.38 3.36 1.25
N GLN A 31 10.49 2.92 0.65
CA GLN A 31 11.78 3.63 0.77
C GLN A 31 11.71 5.07 0.28
N LEU A 32 10.99 5.31 -0.83
CA LEU A 32 10.76 6.66 -1.34
C LEU A 32 9.97 7.51 -0.34
N ALA A 33 8.90 6.97 0.24
CA ALA A 33 8.09 7.69 1.21
C ALA A 33 8.92 8.07 2.46
N MET A 34 9.73 7.15 2.97
CA MET A 34 10.66 7.42 4.08
C MET A 34 11.67 8.53 3.71
N ALA A 35 12.28 8.45 2.53
CA ALA A 35 13.25 9.43 2.06
C ALA A 35 12.65 10.83 1.90
N GLU A 36 11.38 10.92 1.51
CA GLU A 36 10.63 12.16 1.35
C GLU A 36 9.96 12.66 2.65
N GLY A 37 10.10 11.92 3.76
CA GLY A 37 9.45 12.24 5.03
C GLY A 37 7.91 12.22 4.93
N ARG A 38 7.35 11.28 4.15
CA ARG A 38 5.91 11.14 3.88
C ARG A 38 5.38 9.81 4.35
N ASP A 39 4.08 9.75 4.62
CA ASP A 39 3.40 8.51 4.97
C ASP A 39 3.51 7.48 3.84
N ALA A 40 4.22 6.37 4.13
CA ALA A 40 4.36 5.24 3.22
C ALA A 40 3.01 4.61 2.87
N GLY A 41 2.08 4.54 3.83
CA GLY A 41 0.74 4.02 3.62
C GLY A 41 -0.03 4.83 2.57
N MET A 42 0.05 6.16 2.64
CA MET A 42 -0.52 7.06 1.64
C MET A 42 0.17 6.88 0.27
N PHE A 43 1.50 6.79 0.22
CA PHE A 43 2.25 6.58 -1.02
C PHE A 43 1.84 5.29 -1.72
N MET A 44 1.65 4.21 -0.97
CA MET A 44 1.15 2.93 -1.47
C MET A 44 -0.23 3.07 -2.14
N LYS A 45 -1.16 3.79 -1.51
CA LYS A 45 -2.50 4.05 -2.07
C LYS A 45 -2.50 5.00 -3.27
N MET A 46 -1.48 5.85 -3.41
CA MET A 46 -1.29 6.68 -4.60
C MET A 46 -0.65 5.90 -5.75
N ALA A 47 0.25 4.97 -5.44
CA ALA A 47 0.97 4.16 -6.43
C ALA A 47 0.08 3.12 -7.11
N TYR A 48 -0.84 2.50 -6.34
CA TYR A 48 -1.56 1.31 -6.78
C TYR A 48 -3.08 1.46 -6.71
N PRO A 49 -3.83 0.75 -7.59
CA PRO A 49 -5.28 0.80 -7.56
C PRO A 49 -5.84 0.21 -6.27
N VAL A 50 -6.77 0.96 -5.64
CA VAL A 50 -7.54 0.50 -4.50
C VAL A 50 -8.79 -0.23 -4.96
N TYR A 51 -9.01 -1.44 -4.46
CA TYR A 51 -10.16 -2.27 -4.79
C TYR A 51 -11.43 -1.76 -4.11
N LYS A 52 -12.36 -1.19 -4.89
CA LYS A 52 -13.55 -0.46 -4.38
C LYS A 52 -14.81 -1.31 -4.17
N THR A 53 -14.69 -2.61 -3.91
CA THR A 53 -15.87 -3.50 -3.74
C THR A 53 -15.95 -4.05 -2.32
N HIS A 54 -16.91 -4.96 -2.05
CA HIS A 54 -17.10 -5.59 -0.73
C HIS A 54 -15.96 -6.52 -0.27
N LEU A 55 -14.90 -6.66 -1.07
CA LEU A 55 -13.72 -7.43 -0.70
C LEU A 55 -12.72 -6.52 0.02
N ILE A 56 -12.77 -6.57 1.35
CA ILE A 56 -11.90 -5.77 2.26
C ILE A 56 -10.73 -6.61 2.79
N TRP A 57 -9.67 -5.93 3.22
CA TRP A 57 -8.43 -6.55 3.66
C TRP A 57 -8.59 -7.68 4.70
N PRO A 58 -9.42 -7.54 5.76
CA PRO A 58 -9.60 -8.64 6.73
C PRO A 58 -10.08 -9.97 6.13
N TRP A 59 -10.85 -9.93 5.05
CA TRP A 59 -11.26 -11.15 4.35
C TRP A 59 -10.17 -11.65 3.40
N VAL A 60 -9.47 -10.72 2.75
CA VAL A 60 -8.38 -11.02 1.83
C VAL A 60 -7.22 -11.69 2.57
N SER A 61 -6.85 -11.18 3.75
CA SER A 61 -5.77 -11.71 4.58
C SER A 61 -6.01 -13.19 4.95
N ILE A 62 -7.24 -13.55 5.31
CA ILE A 62 -7.64 -14.93 5.57
C ILE A 62 -7.38 -15.82 4.35
N CYS A 63 -7.79 -15.37 3.16
CA CYS A 63 -7.63 -16.15 1.92
C CYS A 63 -6.17 -16.33 1.50
N VAL A 64 -5.32 -15.31 1.66
CA VAL A 64 -3.89 -15.40 1.28
C VAL A 64 -3.08 -16.21 2.29
N GLN A 65 -3.46 -16.20 3.57
CA GLN A 65 -2.81 -17.00 4.62
C GLN A 65 -3.27 -18.45 4.61
N ASN A 66 -4.50 -18.71 4.16
CA ASN A 66 -5.09 -20.05 4.08
C ASN A 66 -5.46 -20.39 2.63
N PRO A 67 -4.48 -20.74 1.77
CA PRO A 67 -4.74 -20.96 0.34
C PRO A 67 -5.71 -22.12 0.05
N GLY A 68 -5.91 -23.03 1.02
CA GLY A 68 -6.89 -24.11 0.96
C GLY A 68 -8.34 -23.70 1.25
N GLU A 69 -8.58 -22.46 1.67
CA GLU A 69 -9.94 -21.96 1.92
C GLU A 69 -10.73 -21.89 0.60
N ASP A 70 -11.86 -22.60 0.54
CA ASP A 70 -12.68 -22.72 -0.67
C ASP A 70 -13.99 -21.94 -0.54
N THR A 71 -13.87 -20.62 -0.55
CA THR A 71 -15.00 -19.68 -0.60
C THR A 71 -14.98 -18.89 -1.90
N GLU A 72 -16.14 -18.39 -2.33
CA GLU A 72 -16.26 -17.50 -3.49
C GLU A 72 -15.33 -16.28 -3.38
N LYS A 73 -15.15 -15.74 -2.16
CA LYS A 73 -14.24 -14.63 -1.89
C LYS A 73 -12.78 -15.03 -2.12
N CYS A 74 -12.36 -16.21 -1.64
CA CYS A 74 -10.99 -16.68 -1.85
C CYS A 74 -10.72 -17.05 -3.32
N ALA A 75 -11.72 -17.56 -4.05
CA ALA A 75 -11.61 -17.72 -5.50
C ALA A 75 -11.37 -16.38 -6.23
N LYS A 76 -12.05 -15.30 -5.81
CA LYS A 76 -11.80 -13.95 -6.35
C LYS A 76 -10.40 -13.45 -6.01
N VAL A 77 -9.95 -13.64 -4.77
CA VAL A 77 -8.59 -13.29 -4.34
C VAL A 77 -7.55 -14.01 -5.20
N ARG A 78 -7.71 -15.33 -5.42
CA ARG A 78 -6.83 -16.12 -6.31
C ARG A 78 -6.84 -15.58 -7.74
N GLY A 79 -8.01 -15.16 -8.24
CA GLY A 79 -8.13 -14.49 -9.55
C GLY A 79 -7.31 -13.19 -9.62
N ILE A 80 -7.31 -12.38 -8.56
CA ILE A 80 -6.50 -11.16 -8.47
C ILE A 80 -5.01 -11.51 -8.40
N GLN A 81 -4.62 -12.47 -7.56
CA GLN A 81 -3.24 -12.97 -7.46
C GLN A 81 -2.71 -13.46 -8.81
N ALA A 82 -3.54 -14.16 -9.59
CA ALA A 82 -3.16 -14.66 -10.92
C ALA A 82 -2.85 -13.54 -11.93
N THR A 83 -3.34 -12.31 -11.72
CA THR A 83 -3.02 -11.19 -12.61
C THR A 83 -1.58 -10.70 -12.47
N GLY A 84 -0.93 -10.97 -11.33
CA GLY A 84 0.39 -10.43 -10.99
C GLY A 84 0.42 -8.92 -10.73
N ARG A 85 -0.71 -8.20 -10.90
CA ARG A 85 -0.78 -6.75 -10.77
C ARG A 85 -0.97 -6.35 -9.30
N PRO A 86 -0.33 -5.26 -8.84
CA PRO A 86 -0.55 -4.75 -7.49
C PRO A 86 -1.98 -4.24 -7.32
N VAL A 87 -2.62 -4.63 -6.22
CA VAL A 87 -3.94 -4.15 -5.82
C VAL A 87 -3.96 -3.92 -4.31
N VAL A 88 -4.42 -2.75 -3.89
CA VAL A 88 -4.62 -2.39 -2.48
C VAL A 88 -6.06 -2.70 -2.07
N PHE A 89 -6.23 -3.25 -0.87
CA PHE A 89 -7.51 -3.53 -0.25
C PHE A 89 -7.60 -2.73 1.04
N ASP A 90 -8.64 -1.91 1.17
CA ASP A 90 -8.89 -1.15 2.39
C ASP A 90 -9.42 -2.01 3.53
N SER A 91 -9.32 -1.49 4.75
CA SER A 91 -10.08 -1.99 5.90
C SER A 91 -11.57 -1.71 5.75
N SER A 92 -12.38 -2.21 6.68
CA SER A 92 -13.81 -1.86 6.78
C SER A 92 -14.07 -0.36 6.99
N HIS A 93 -13.07 0.41 7.44
CA HIS A 93 -13.22 1.82 7.80
C HIS A 93 -12.30 2.76 6.97
N GLY A 94 -11.58 2.23 5.98
CA GLY A 94 -10.63 3.00 5.16
C GLY A 94 -9.34 3.42 5.87
N SER A 95 -9.22 3.19 7.18
CA SER A 95 -8.01 3.38 7.98
C SER A 95 -7.10 2.15 7.94
N MET A 96 -5.86 2.29 8.42
CA MET A 96 -5.04 1.12 8.74
C MET A 96 -5.75 0.18 9.75
N PRO A 97 -5.49 -1.15 9.69
CA PRO A 97 -4.63 -1.81 8.73
C PRO A 97 -5.30 -2.01 7.37
N PHE A 98 -4.56 -1.80 6.29
CA PHE A 98 -4.97 -2.17 4.94
C PHE A 98 -3.90 -3.10 4.36
N GLY A 99 -4.16 -3.74 3.23
CA GLY A 99 -3.13 -4.59 2.65
C GLY A 99 -3.11 -4.56 1.14
N MET A 100 -2.11 -5.21 0.60
CA MET A 100 -1.86 -5.20 -0.83
C MET A 100 -1.44 -6.60 -1.28
N ILE A 101 -1.92 -6.98 -2.45
CA ILE A 101 -1.52 -8.20 -3.15
C ILE A 101 -0.74 -7.80 -4.41
N MET A 102 0.36 -8.49 -4.67
CA MET A 102 1.06 -8.49 -5.96
C MET A 102 1.48 -9.92 -6.30
N GLY A 103 0.77 -10.55 -7.23
CA GLY A 103 1.02 -11.96 -7.54
C GLY A 103 0.70 -12.85 -6.35
N GLN A 104 1.64 -13.71 -5.97
CA GLN A 104 1.55 -14.59 -4.80
C GLN A 104 1.98 -13.89 -3.49
N LYS A 105 2.45 -12.64 -3.56
CA LYS A 105 2.91 -11.88 -2.41
C LYS A 105 1.77 -11.05 -1.82
N ALA A 106 1.71 -10.98 -0.50
CA ALA A 106 0.76 -10.16 0.22
C ALA A 106 1.43 -9.47 1.42
N TRP A 107 1.15 -8.18 1.59
CA TRP A 107 1.66 -7.36 2.67
C TRP A 107 0.51 -6.64 3.38
N GLU A 108 0.62 -6.47 4.69
CA GLU A 108 -0.27 -5.65 5.51
C GLU A 108 0.46 -4.37 5.90
N ALA A 109 -0.16 -3.24 5.62
CA ALA A 109 0.24 -1.95 6.14
C ALA A 109 -0.37 -1.77 7.53
N HIS A 110 0.45 -1.50 8.52
CA HIS A 110 0.03 -1.18 9.89
C HIS A 110 0.82 0.02 10.42
N TYR A 111 0.34 0.62 11.50
CA TYR A 111 1.12 1.64 12.18
C TYR A 111 2.41 1.01 12.73
N SER A 112 3.52 1.71 12.59
CA SER A 112 4.80 1.27 13.18
C SER A 112 4.73 1.29 14.71
N ASP A 113 5.60 0.50 15.34
CA ASP A 113 5.77 0.53 16.79
C ASP A 113 6.16 1.93 17.26
N PHE A 114 7.02 2.62 16.49
CA PHE A 114 7.41 4.00 16.73
C PHE A 114 6.19 4.93 16.81
N PHE A 115 5.27 4.83 15.84
CA PHE A 115 4.09 5.69 15.80
C PHE A 115 3.15 5.42 16.98
N TYR A 116 2.94 4.14 17.31
CA TYR A 116 2.17 3.77 18.49
C TYR A 116 2.78 4.37 19.76
N GLU A 117 4.07 4.17 20.01
CA GLU A 117 4.73 4.61 21.23
C GLU A 117 4.82 6.14 21.34
N LYS A 118 5.19 6.83 20.26
CA LYS A 118 5.51 8.27 20.30
C LYS A 118 4.31 9.18 20.07
N VAL A 119 3.38 8.78 19.21
CA VAL A 119 2.28 9.65 18.81
C VAL A 119 1.01 9.27 19.58
N LEU A 120 0.66 7.98 19.57
CA LEU A 120 -0.59 7.53 20.22
C LEU A 120 -0.46 7.47 21.75
N HIS A 121 0.68 7.01 22.29
CA HIS A 121 0.88 6.89 23.74
C HIS A 121 1.48 8.14 24.41
N GLN A 122 2.39 8.85 23.76
CA GLN A 122 3.10 10.00 24.36
C GLN A 122 2.51 11.36 23.99
N HIS A 123 1.43 11.41 23.19
CA HIS A 123 0.79 12.65 22.72
C HIS A 123 1.77 13.68 22.13
N SER A 124 2.74 13.23 21.34
CA SER A 124 3.64 14.14 20.63
C SER A 124 2.86 15.10 19.72
N THR A 125 3.21 16.39 19.77
CA THR A 125 2.52 17.45 19.02
C THR A 125 3.04 17.63 17.59
N ASN A 126 4.14 16.99 17.21
CA ASN A 126 4.78 17.18 15.90
C ASN A 126 4.71 15.92 15.04
N VAL A 127 3.48 15.51 14.67
CA VAL A 127 3.25 14.31 13.84
C VAL A 127 3.91 14.44 12.47
N ASP A 128 3.98 15.67 11.94
CA ASP A 128 4.54 15.96 10.62
C ASP A 128 6.02 15.58 10.48
N GLU A 129 6.79 15.66 11.58
CA GLU A 129 8.20 15.27 11.62
C GLU A 129 8.42 13.76 11.49
N PHE A 130 7.36 12.97 11.71
CA PHE A 130 7.44 11.52 11.80
C PHE A 130 6.57 10.77 10.78
N LEU A 131 6.00 11.47 9.80
CA LEU A 131 5.14 10.84 8.78
C LEU A 131 5.86 9.71 8.04
N GLY A 132 7.16 9.87 7.76
CA GLY A 132 7.99 8.83 7.16
C GLY A 132 8.07 7.52 7.96
N ASN A 133 7.87 7.59 9.27
CA ASN A 133 7.93 6.45 10.18
C ASN A 133 6.54 6.00 10.64
N MET A 134 5.45 6.48 10.03
CA MET A 134 4.10 6.20 10.52
C MET A 134 3.65 4.77 10.21
N THR A 135 4.06 4.22 9.07
CA THR A 135 3.55 2.95 8.53
C THR A 135 4.67 1.97 8.24
N ASP A 136 4.51 0.76 8.76
CA ASP A 136 5.33 -0.41 8.46
C ASP A 136 4.53 -1.43 7.65
N TYR A 137 5.25 -2.37 7.03
CA TYR A 137 4.67 -3.45 6.24
C TYR A 137 5.07 -4.82 6.76
N GLU A 138 4.08 -5.65 7.06
CA GLU A 138 4.28 -7.04 7.45
C GLU A 138 3.96 -7.97 6.27
N CYS A 139 4.87 -8.89 5.95
CA CYS A 139 4.58 -9.93 4.99
C CYS A 139 3.54 -10.92 5.55
N LYS A 140 2.42 -11.11 4.83
CA LYS A 140 1.40 -12.10 5.19
C LYS A 140 1.48 -13.38 4.34
N ALA A 141 2.01 -13.30 3.12
CA ALA A 141 2.18 -14.46 2.25
C ALA A 141 3.23 -14.20 1.15
N GLY A 142 3.98 -15.24 0.76
CA GLY A 142 4.77 -15.26 -0.48
C GLY A 142 6.01 -14.36 -0.54
N CYS A 143 6.32 -13.56 0.49
CA CYS A 143 7.56 -12.79 0.52
C CYS A 143 8.69 -13.69 1.03
N ASN A 144 9.71 -13.91 0.20
CA ASN A 144 10.92 -14.59 0.66
C ASN A 144 11.56 -13.73 1.76
N SER A 145 11.84 -14.34 2.90
CA SER A 145 12.51 -13.75 4.06
C SER A 145 13.96 -13.40 3.73
N THR A 146 14.17 -12.36 2.92
CA THR A 146 15.49 -11.84 2.60
C THR A 146 15.46 -10.33 2.47
N THR A 147 15.11 -9.65 3.55
CA THR A 147 15.82 -8.43 3.99
C THR A 147 15.43 -8.17 5.44
N LYS A 148 16.43 -8.28 6.31
CA LYS A 148 16.42 -7.68 7.65
C LYS A 148 16.57 -6.17 7.54
#